data_AF-A0A1Y2TIQ7-F1
#
_entry.id   AF-A0A1Y2TIQ7-F1
#
_cell.length_a   1.000
_cell.length_b   1.000
_cell.length_c   1.000
_cell.angle_alpha   90.00
_cell.angle_beta   90.00
_cell.angle_gamma   90.00
#
_symmetry.space_group_name_H-M   'P 1'
#
loop_
_entity.id
_entity.type
_entity.pdbx_description
1 polymer ?
#
loop_
_entity_poly.entity_id
_entity_poly.type
_entity_poly.pdbx_seq_one_letter_code
_entity_poly.pdbx_strand_id
1 'polypeptide(L)'
;MTSTSPCKRGPICRLFHQYHIALTPVIPASYRTTLLEKRSRLSHPTSADPATLRNRYSSRFGDNLRSFGTTRTLGMASDEDYMAFLDKANRDPSEGYSKPQSSSKQEFKATDDGAPIPAAIQEVTKDTFYVSDADEPFVPVYLSWDEAGKGLPDEEEFASLIQHPDPSNAQIEIQDPADWDPQGQYKSILDAVQKVGKGNDVRVYRVSKGGTKAEYWVVTTEGKGANTKLVGAKALAIES
;
A
#
# COMPACT_ATOMS: atom_id res chain seq x y z
N MET A 1 -15.50 -10.79 -73.59
CA MET A 1 -14.93 -12.05 -74.13
C MET A 1 -13.60 -11.65 -74.74
N THR A 2 -12.43 -11.83 -74.14
CA THR A 2 -11.73 -13.05 -73.69
C THR A 2 -10.66 -12.64 -72.66
N SER A 3 -10.69 -13.16 -71.43
CA SER A 3 -9.75 -14.16 -70.87
C SER A 3 -8.28 -13.99 -71.31
N THR A 4 -7.37 -13.82 -70.35
CA THR A 4 -6.33 -14.81 -69.93
C THR A 4 -5.22 -14.13 -69.09
N SER A 5 -5.17 -14.42 -67.79
CA SER A 5 -3.92 -14.38 -66.98
C SER A 5 -3.08 -15.61 -67.29
N PRO A 6 -1.73 -15.61 -67.10
CA PRO A 6 -1.20 -16.27 -65.90
C PRO A 6 0.25 -15.89 -65.46
N CYS A 7 0.68 -16.53 -64.34
CA CYS A 7 2.06 -16.88 -63.90
C CYS A 7 2.81 -15.86 -63.02
N LYS A 8 3.02 -16.14 -61.72
CA LYS A 8 3.96 -17.10 -61.05
C LYS A 8 5.39 -16.54 -60.89
N ARG A 9 5.83 -16.34 -59.63
CA ARG A 9 7.06 -16.88 -58.98
C ARG A 9 7.60 -15.95 -57.89
N GLY A 10 7.75 -16.48 -56.67
CA GLY A 10 8.73 -15.98 -55.69
C GLY A 10 10.16 -16.35 -56.11
N PRO A 11 11.19 -15.81 -55.42
CA PRO A 11 11.85 -16.57 -54.34
C PRO A 11 12.23 -15.67 -53.13
N ILE A 12 12.09 -16.13 -51.88
CA ILE A 12 13.16 -16.69 -51.03
C ILE A 12 14.55 -16.11 -51.30
N CYS A 13 15.02 -15.21 -50.44
CA CYS A 13 16.45 -15.00 -50.20
C CYS A 13 16.72 -14.76 -48.71
N ARG A 14 17.53 -15.67 -48.17
CA ARG A 14 18.14 -15.65 -46.84
C ARG A 14 19.07 -14.45 -46.69
N LEU A 15 19.11 -13.84 -45.51
CA LEU A 15 20.34 -13.29 -44.97
C LEU A 15 20.44 -13.63 -43.48
N PHE A 16 21.18 -14.71 -43.22
CA PHE A 16 21.89 -14.93 -41.97
C PHE A 16 22.98 -13.87 -41.86
N HIS A 17 23.07 -13.15 -40.75
CA HIS A 17 24.33 -12.57 -40.29
C HIS A 17 24.50 -12.80 -38.79
N GLN A 18 25.26 -13.85 -38.56
CA GLN A 18 26.02 -14.24 -37.39
C GLN A 18 26.89 -13.09 -36.87
N TYR A 19 26.73 -12.72 -35.59
CA TYR A 19 27.83 -12.16 -34.81
C TYR A 19 27.83 -12.78 -33.41
N HIS A 20 28.73 -13.75 -33.25
CA HIS A 20 29.25 -14.22 -31.98
C HIS A 20 30.41 -13.29 -31.59
N ILE A 21 30.37 -12.70 -30.40
CA ILE A 21 31.58 -12.26 -29.69
C ILE A 21 31.48 -12.82 -28.26
N ALA A 22 32.52 -13.54 -27.88
CA ALA A 22 32.63 -14.30 -26.67
C ALA A 22 33.55 -13.60 -25.65
N LEU A 23 33.31 -13.90 -24.38
CA LEU A 23 34.26 -13.94 -23.25
C LEU A 23 34.80 -12.62 -22.69
N THR A 24 34.46 -12.31 -21.44
CA THR A 24 35.28 -12.63 -20.25
C THR A 24 34.60 -12.14 -18.95
N PRO A 25 34.61 -12.92 -17.86
CA PRO A 25 34.23 -12.46 -16.53
C PRO A 25 35.46 -11.96 -15.76
N VAL A 26 35.39 -10.76 -15.18
CA VAL A 26 36.41 -10.27 -14.23
C VAL A 26 35.78 -10.20 -12.85
N ILE A 27 36.15 -11.17 -12.03
CA ILE A 27 35.98 -11.20 -10.57
C ILE A 27 37.25 -10.56 -9.97
N PRO A 28 37.10 -9.74 -8.92
CA PRO A 28 37.89 -9.93 -7.70
C PRO A 28 36.93 -9.98 -6.48
N ALA A 29 36.87 -11.04 -5.68
CA ALA A 29 37.86 -11.51 -4.70
C ALA A 29 38.39 -10.39 -3.79
N SER A 30 37.79 -10.19 -2.62
CA SER A 30 38.44 -10.46 -1.31
C SER A 30 37.78 -9.71 -0.14
N TYR A 31 37.19 -10.52 0.73
CA TYR A 31 37.13 -10.45 2.21
C TYR A 31 37.92 -9.32 2.89
N ARG A 32 37.23 -8.54 3.73
CA ARG A 32 37.81 -8.04 4.99
C ARG A 32 36.74 -7.91 6.07
N THR A 33 36.67 -8.94 6.90
CA THR A 33 36.10 -8.92 8.25
C THR A 33 36.95 -8.02 9.13
N THR A 34 36.32 -7.06 9.82
CA THR A 34 36.84 -6.50 11.06
C THR A 34 35.77 -6.64 12.13
N LEU A 35 35.90 -7.75 12.84
CA LEU A 35 35.34 -8.00 14.17
C LEU A 35 36.08 -7.05 15.12
N LEU A 36 35.38 -6.06 15.69
CA LEU A 36 35.90 -5.29 16.81
C LEU A 36 35.05 -5.56 18.06
N GLU A 37 35.57 -6.50 18.83
CA GLU A 37 35.19 -6.81 20.19
C GLU A 37 35.57 -5.66 21.11
N LYS A 38 34.62 -5.11 21.88
CA LYS A 38 34.96 -4.42 23.13
C LYS A 38 33.92 -4.62 24.23
N ARG A 39 34.33 -5.50 25.13
CA ARG A 39 33.81 -5.78 26.47
C ARG A 39 33.53 -4.51 27.30
N SER A 40 32.30 -4.47 27.83
CA SER A 40 31.91 -4.25 29.23
C SER A 40 32.80 -3.42 30.18
N ARG A 41 32.20 -2.35 30.73
CA ARG A 41 32.24 -1.92 32.15
C ARG A 41 30.88 -1.26 32.46
N LEU A 42 29.94 -1.89 33.17
CA LEU A 42 29.82 -1.97 34.64
C LEU A 42 30.13 -0.66 35.36
N SER A 43 29.07 0.08 35.71
CA SER A 43 29.03 0.98 36.85
C SER A 43 27.61 1.00 37.42
N HIS A 44 27.45 0.31 38.55
CA HIS A 44 26.36 0.49 39.51
C HIS A 44 26.48 1.88 40.17
N PRO A 45 25.36 2.45 40.64
CA PRO A 45 25.13 2.50 42.09
C PRO A 45 23.72 2.00 42.43
N THR A 46 23.62 0.94 43.23
CA THR A 46 23.43 0.96 44.71
C THR A 46 22.14 1.66 45.14
N SER A 47 21.13 0.80 45.36
CA SER A 47 20.17 0.75 46.46
C SER A 47 20.10 1.95 47.42
N ALA A 48 18.89 2.53 47.55
CA ALA A 48 18.30 2.90 48.83
C ALA A 48 16.77 3.03 48.72
N ASP A 49 16.13 2.13 49.44
CA ASP A 49 14.78 2.03 50.02
C ASP A 49 13.53 2.86 49.61
N PRO A 50 12.33 2.24 49.79
CA PRO A 50 11.02 2.83 49.56
C PRO A 50 10.45 3.50 50.83
N ALA A 51 9.27 4.11 50.65
CA ALA A 51 8.38 4.69 51.65
C ALA A 51 8.66 6.16 52.00
N THR A 52 7.73 7.04 51.61
CA THR A 52 6.71 7.63 52.51
C THR A 52 6.20 8.93 51.87
N LEU A 53 5.29 8.86 50.89
CA LEU A 53 4.54 10.06 50.47
C LEU A 53 3.28 10.18 51.32
N ARG A 54 3.50 10.90 52.41
CA ARG A 54 2.52 11.33 53.39
C ARG A 54 1.53 12.29 52.71
N ASN A 55 0.29 11.82 52.66
CA ASN A 55 -0.92 12.54 52.36
C ASN A 55 -0.94 13.94 53.03
N ARG A 56 -1.00 15.01 52.24
CA ARG A 56 -1.42 16.35 52.66
C ARG A 56 -2.30 16.94 51.57
N TYR A 57 -3.60 16.66 51.63
CA TYR A 57 -4.58 17.53 51.03
C TYR A 57 -5.21 18.39 52.11
N SER A 58 -4.99 19.68 51.96
CA SER A 58 -5.49 20.76 52.79
C SER A 58 -7.01 20.78 52.75
N SER A 59 -7.62 20.59 53.91
CA SER A 59 -9.01 20.93 54.22
C SER A 59 -9.23 22.43 54.05
N ARG A 60 -10.23 22.85 53.25
CA ARG A 60 -10.99 24.11 53.38
C ARG A 60 -12.01 24.25 52.24
N PHE A 61 -13.19 23.66 52.40
CA PHE A 61 -14.49 24.11 51.87
C PHE A 61 -15.52 23.39 52.75
N GLY A 62 -16.24 24.05 53.65
CA GLY A 62 -17.24 25.07 53.34
C GLY A 62 -18.60 24.38 53.34
N ASP A 63 -19.25 24.37 54.50
CA ASP A 63 -20.53 23.74 54.76
C ASP A 63 -21.60 24.13 53.73
N ASN A 64 -22.22 23.12 53.11
CA ASN A 64 -23.52 23.26 52.49
C ASN A 64 -24.30 21.96 52.73
N LEU A 65 -25.11 21.96 53.79
CA LEU A 65 -26.15 20.96 54.00
C LEU A 65 -27.13 21.03 52.83
N ARG A 66 -26.96 20.14 51.84
CA ARG A 66 -28.04 19.70 50.97
C ARG A 66 -28.40 18.29 51.35
N SER A 67 -29.56 18.18 51.99
CA SER A 67 -30.27 16.92 52.22
C SER A 67 -30.55 16.26 50.87
N PHE A 68 -29.80 15.21 50.56
CA PHE A 68 -30.20 14.20 49.59
C PHE A 68 -30.25 12.87 50.34
N GLY A 69 -31.44 12.58 50.88
CA GLY A 69 -31.80 11.23 51.26
C GLY A 69 -31.83 10.36 50.01
N THR A 70 -30.76 9.61 49.79
CA THR A 70 -30.79 8.31 49.13
C THR A 70 -29.60 7.56 49.66
N THR A 71 -29.84 6.69 50.63
CA THR A 71 -28.98 5.53 50.88
C THR A 71 -28.87 4.76 49.57
N ARG A 72 -27.87 5.07 48.75
CA ARG A 72 -27.30 4.06 47.86
C ARG A 72 -26.70 3.03 48.79
N THR A 73 -27.50 2.02 49.10
CA THR A 73 -26.99 0.71 49.44
C THR A 73 -25.85 0.45 48.47
N LEU A 74 -24.63 0.33 49.01
CA LEU A 74 -23.55 -0.40 48.35
C LEU A 74 -24.02 -1.86 48.26
N GLY A 75 -25.05 -2.09 47.45
CA GLY A 75 -25.37 -3.39 46.91
C GLY A 75 -24.19 -3.73 46.04
N MET A 76 -23.62 -4.89 46.33
CA MET A 76 -22.68 -5.59 45.47
C MET A 76 -23.07 -5.32 44.01
N ALA A 77 -22.11 -5.04 43.13
CA ALA A 77 -22.34 -5.08 41.68
C ALA A 77 -23.19 -6.33 41.42
N SER A 78 -24.49 -6.11 41.21
CA SER A 78 -25.50 -7.11 41.49
C SER A 78 -25.31 -8.22 40.48
N ASP A 79 -25.70 -9.46 40.78
CA ASP A 79 -25.58 -10.57 39.83
C ASP A 79 -26.16 -10.21 38.44
N GLU A 80 -27.06 -9.22 38.36
CA GLU A 80 -27.51 -8.55 37.13
C GLU A 80 -26.39 -7.92 36.28
N ASP A 81 -25.42 -7.21 36.84
CA ASP A 81 -24.28 -6.64 36.09
C ASP A 81 -23.36 -7.76 35.58
N TYR A 82 -23.20 -8.85 36.34
CA TYR A 82 -22.44 -10.03 35.93
C TYR A 82 -23.14 -10.81 34.83
N MET A 83 -24.45 -11.02 34.94
CA MET A 83 -25.28 -11.64 33.92
C MET A 83 -25.32 -10.77 32.65
N ALA A 84 -25.38 -9.44 32.79
CA ALA A 84 -25.30 -8.52 31.66
C ALA A 84 -23.95 -8.61 30.93
N PHE A 85 -22.84 -8.84 31.65
CA PHE A 85 -21.54 -9.09 31.04
C PHE A 85 -21.49 -10.44 30.31
N LEU A 86 -22.01 -11.51 30.91
CA LEU A 86 -22.10 -12.82 30.27
C LEU A 86 -22.98 -12.78 29.02
N ASP A 87 -24.15 -12.16 29.10
CA ASP A 87 -25.05 -11.99 27.97
C ASP A 87 -24.45 -11.10 26.89
N LYS A 88 -23.68 -10.07 27.27
CA LYS A 88 -22.96 -9.22 26.31
C LYS A 88 -21.79 -9.95 25.63
N ALA A 89 -21.13 -10.87 26.31
CA ALA A 89 -20.07 -11.69 25.75
C ALA A 89 -20.59 -12.83 24.85
N ASN A 90 -21.79 -13.34 25.15
CA ASN A 90 -22.44 -14.40 24.38
C ASN A 90 -23.36 -13.87 23.25
N ARG A 91 -23.63 -12.55 23.22
CA ARG A 91 -24.28 -11.91 22.08
C ARG A 91 -23.40 -12.06 20.85
N ASP A 92 -24.03 -12.45 19.74
CA ASP A 92 -23.39 -12.50 18.43
C ASP A 92 -22.68 -11.16 18.17
N PRO A 93 -21.37 -11.16 17.85
CA PRO A 93 -20.63 -9.94 17.51
C PRO A 93 -21.38 -9.06 16.50
N SER A 94 -22.21 -9.66 15.64
CA SER A 94 -22.95 -8.98 14.57
C SER A 94 -24.06 -8.02 15.06
N GLU A 95 -24.52 -8.08 16.31
CA GLU A 95 -25.56 -7.16 16.84
C GLU A 95 -24.98 -5.91 17.54
N GLY A 96 -23.68 -5.92 17.86
CA GLY A 96 -22.97 -4.81 18.51
C GLY A 96 -22.22 -3.89 17.55
N TYR A 97 -22.11 -4.26 16.27
CA TYR A 97 -21.65 -3.33 15.24
C TYR A 97 -22.82 -2.40 14.89
N SER A 98 -22.88 -1.24 15.55
CA SER A 98 -23.31 -0.04 14.83
C SER A 98 -22.57 -0.08 13.51
N LYS A 99 -23.30 -0.27 12.40
CA LYS A 99 -22.78 -0.18 11.02
C LYS A 99 -21.70 0.89 11.06
N PRO A 100 -20.42 0.59 10.78
CA PRO A 100 -19.45 1.68 10.65
C PRO A 100 -20.13 2.64 9.70
N GLN A 101 -20.39 3.86 10.19
CA GLN A 101 -20.93 4.92 9.38
C GLN A 101 -20.12 4.86 8.12
N SER A 102 -20.78 4.55 7.01
CA SER A 102 -20.14 4.43 5.72
C SER A 102 -19.63 5.83 5.38
N SER A 103 -18.48 6.22 5.92
CA SER A 103 -17.45 6.82 5.10
C SER A 103 -17.34 5.81 3.98
N SER A 104 -18.01 6.13 2.87
CA SER A 104 -17.95 5.41 1.60
C SER A 104 -16.63 4.67 1.56
N LYS A 105 -16.68 3.33 1.55
CA LYS A 105 -15.51 2.49 1.32
C LYS A 105 -14.97 2.97 -0.03
N GLN A 106 -14.12 4.00 -0.02
CA GLN A 106 -13.56 4.65 -1.20
C GLN A 106 -12.51 3.66 -1.67
N GLU A 107 -12.99 2.60 -2.29
CA GLU A 107 -12.16 1.63 -2.95
C GLU A 107 -12.01 2.17 -4.36
N PHE A 108 -10.84 2.72 -4.63
CA PHE A 108 -10.50 3.28 -5.92
C PHE A 108 -10.49 2.16 -6.97
N LYS A 109 -11.00 2.48 -8.15
CA LYS A 109 -11.07 1.55 -9.26
C LYS A 109 -9.65 1.18 -9.71
N ALA A 110 -9.29 -0.09 -9.54
CA ALA A 110 -7.96 -0.60 -9.88
C ALA A 110 -7.92 -1.37 -11.21
N THR A 111 -8.99 -2.08 -11.54
CA THR A 111 -9.06 -2.93 -12.73
C THR A 111 -10.38 -2.67 -13.46
N ASP A 112 -10.33 -2.53 -14.78
CA ASP A 112 -11.51 -2.54 -15.64
C ASP A 112 -12.09 -3.95 -15.78
N ASP A 113 -13.43 -4.05 -15.85
CA ASP A 113 -14.13 -5.32 -16.02
C ASP A 113 -13.69 -6.05 -17.31
N GLY A 114 -13.13 -7.26 -17.17
CA GLY A 114 -12.70 -8.09 -18.29
C GLY A 114 -11.30 -7.75 -18.86
N ALA A 115 -10.54 -6.89 -18.19
CA ALA A 115 -9.17 -6.56 -18.57
C ALA A 115 -8.20 -7.75 -18.45
N PRO A 116 -7.40 -8.06 -19.50
CA PRO A 116 -6.35 -9.07 -19.42
C PRO A 116 -5.14 -8.51 -18.66
N ILE A 117 -5.11 -8.72 -17.35
CA ILE A 117 -3.94 -8.35 -16.53
C ILE A 117 -2.73 -9.16 -16.98
N PRO A 118 -1.59 -8.53 -17.32
CA PRO A 118 -0.38 -9.24 -17.69
C PRO A 118 0.11 -10.17 -16.57
N ALA A 119 0.42 -11.43 -16.94
CA ALA A 119 0.86 -12.45 -15.98
C ALA A 119 2.09 -12.02 -15.15
N ALA A 120 3.00 -11.24 -15.76
CA ALA A 120 4.19 -10.71 -15.07
C ALA A 120 3.85 -9.87 -13.84
N ILE A 121 2.79 -9.06 -13.89
CA ILE A 121 2.33 -8.26 -12.74
C ILE A 121 1.62 -9.15 -11.75
N GLN A 122 0.76 -10.06 -12.24
CA GLN A 122 -0.05 -10.91 -11.38
C GLN A 122 0.79 -11.87 -10.53
N GLU A 123 1.90 -12.39 -11.06
CA GLU A 123 2.83 -13.25 -10.32
C GLU A 123 3.54 -12.47 -9.22
N VAL A 124 4.17 -11.34 -9.56
CA VAL A 124 4.92 -10.54 -8.58
C VAL A 124 4.02 -9.98 -7.48
N THR A 125 2.80 -9.62 -7.83
CA THR A 125 1.80 -9.07 -6.90
C THR A 125 1.33 -10.09 -5.85
N LYS A 126 1.38 -11.39 -6.15
CA LYS A 126 0.98 -12.45 -5.20
C LYS A 126 2.04 -12.71 -4.12
N ASP A 127 3.31 -12.57 -4.49
CA ASP A 127 4.45 -12.94 -3.64
C ASP A 127 5.05 -11.72 -2.91
N THR A 128 4.55 -10.51 -3.18
CA THR A 128 5.06 -9.26 -2.62
C THR A 128 3.99 -8.55 -1.80
N PHE A 129 4.38 -8.08 -0.61
CA PHE A 129 3.54 -7.31 0.29
C PHE A 129 4.18 -5.95 0.52
N TYR A 130 3.35 -4.90 0.63
CA TYR A 130 3.83 -3.58 0.97
C TYR A 130 3.97 -3.46 2.48
N VAL A 131 5.21 -3.30 2.93
CA VAL A 131 5.56 -3.21 4.34
C VAL A 131 5.10 -1.85 4.87
N SER A 132 4.03 -1.88 5.66
CA SER A 132 3.47 -0.73 6.40
C SER A 132 2.88 -1.25 7.71
N ASP A 133 2.22 -0.41 8.52
CA ASP A 133 1.63 -0.86 9.79
C ASP A 133 0.63 -2.03 9.65
N ALA A 134 0.04 -2.23 8.45
CA ALA A 134 -0.94 -3.28 8.17
C ALA A 134 -0.48 -4.38 7.19
N ASP A 135 0.77 -4.35 6.68
CA ASP A 135 1.30 -5.33 5.71
C ASP A 135 0.30 -5.76 4.61
N GLU A 136 0.00 -4.85 3.69
CA GLU A 136 -1.05 -5.04 2.69
C GLU A 136 -0.50 -5.69 1.40
N PRO A 137 -1.24 -6.62 0.77
CA PRO A 137 -0.83 -7.19 -0.51
C PRO A 137 -0.92 -6.14 -1.62
N PHE A 138 -0.09 -6.30 -2.65
CA PHE A 138 -0.29 -5.55 -3.88
C PHE A 138 -1.56 -6.04 -4.60
N VAL A 139 -2.17 -5.16 -5.40
CA VAL A 139 -3.32 -5.45 -6.27
C VAL A 139 -2.95 -5.01 -7.68
N PRO A 140 -3.13 -5.87 -8.70
CA PRO A 140 -2.80 -5.51 -10.06
C PRO A 140 -3.75 -4.43 -10.60
N VAL A 141 -3.19 -3.49 -11.35
CA VAL A 141 -3.89 -2.35 -11.94
C VAL A 141 -3.94 -2.52 -13.45
N TYR A 142 -5.12 -2.34 -14.02
CA TYR A 142 -5.33 -2.31 -15.46
C TYR A 142 -6.52 -1.43 -15.79
N LEU A 143 -6.26 -0.22 -16.27
CA LEU A 143 -7.26 0.80 -16.56
C LEU A 143 -7.12 1.28 -18.00
N SER A 144 -8.23 1.62 -18.64
CA SER A 144 -8.25 2.21 -19.98
C SER A 144 -7.75 3.65 -19.93
N TRP A 145 -6.68 3.95 -20.66
CA TRP A 145 -6.08 5.29 -20.68
C TRP A 145 -5.89 5.77 -22.12
N ASP A 146 -6.61 6.81 -22.52
CA ASP A 146 -6.48 7.36 -23.86
C ASP A 146 -5.33 8.36 -23.91
N GLU A 147 -4.14 7.84 -24.23
CA GLU A 147 -2.96 8.67 -24.44
C GLU A 147 -3.10 9.41 -25.79
N ALA A 148 -3.58 10.65 -25.75
CA ALA A 148 -3.54 11.59 -26.88
C ALA A 148 -2.11 12.12 -27.16
N GLY A 149 -1.08 11.31 -26.89
CA GLY A 149 0.34 11.67 -26.96
C GLY A 149 0.87 12.43 -25.74
N LYS A 150 0.14 12.43 -24.62
CA LYS A 150 0.48 13.18 -23.39
C LYS A 150 1.33 12.38 -22.38
N GLY A 151 1.48 11.06 -22.57
CA GLY A 151 2.18 10.19 -21.62
C GLY A 151 1.31 9.69 -20.47
N LEU A 152 1.92 9.61 -19.28
CA LEU A 152 1.26 9.23 -18.03
C LEU A 152 0.27 10.30 -17.55
N PRO A 153 -0.85 9.94 -16.89
CA PRO A 153 -1.85 10.89 -16.43
C PRO A 153 -1.30 11.85 -15.37
N ASP A 154 -1.75 13.08 -15.38
CA ASP A 154 -1.51 14.06 -14.30
C ASP A 154 -2.39 13.73 -13.07
N GLU A 155 -2.23 14.44 -11.96
CA GLU A 155 -2.94 14.17 -10.69
C GLU A 155 -4.46 14.17 -10.85
N GLU A 156 -5.01 15.20 -11.51
CA GLU A 156 -6.46 15.35 -11.72
C GLU A 156 -7.03 14.29 -12.70
N GLU A 157 -6.25 13.96 -13.74
CA GLU A 157 -6.60 12.94 -14.73
C GLU A 157 -6.60 11.55 -14.09
N PHE A 158 -5.59 11.27 -13.26
CA PHE A 158 -5.48 10.04 -12.48
C PHE A 158 -6.62 9.93 -11.47
N ALA A 159 -6.94 11.01 -10.76
CA ALA A 159 -8.09 11.06 -9.83
C ALA A 159 -9.40 10.71 -10.54
N SER A 160 -9.61 11.26 -11.73
CA SER A 160 -10.79 10.99 -12.55
C SER A 160 -10.83 9.53 -13.01
N LEU A 161 -9.68 8.96 -13.35
CA LEU A 161 -9.54 7.58 -13.80
C LEU A 161 -9.89 6.56 -12.70
N ILE A 162 -9.44 6.81 -11.47
CA ILE A 162 -9.72 5.95 -10.30
C ILE A 162 -11.11 6.18 -9.70
N GLN A 163 -11.93 7.05 -10.31
CA GLN A 163 -13.26 7.49 -9.85
C GLN A 163 -13.23 8.12 -8.45
N HIS A 164 -12.25 8.99 -8.20
CA HIS A 164 -12.19 9.77 -6.97
C HIS A 164 -13.44 10.67 -6.86
N PRO A 165 -14.10 10.77 -5.69
CA PRO A 165 -15.32 11.58 -5.54
C PRO A 165 -15.10 13.07 -5.80
N ASP A 166 -13.89 13.57 -5.52
CA ASP A 166 -13.47 14.93 -5.83
C ASP A 166 -12.11 14.91 -6.54
N PRO A 167 -12.05 14.93 -7.88
CA PRO A 167 -10.78 14.85 -8.60
C PRO A 167 -9.87 16.06 -8.39
N SER A 168 -10.45 17.26 -8.23
CA SER A 168 -9.68 18.50 -8.02
C SER A 168 -9.12 18.68 -6.61
N ASN A 169 -9.68 17.98 -5.61
CA ASN A 169 -9.18 17.96 -4.24
C ASN A 169 -8.59 16.59 -3.88
N ALA A 170 -8.29 15.77 -4.89
CA ALA A 170 -7.63 14.50 -4.67
C ALA A 170 -6.21 14.82 -4.19
N GLN A 171 -5.91 14.46 -2.95
CA GLN A 171 -4.60 14.65 -2.34
C GLN A 171 -3.64 13.57 -2.88
N ILE A 172 -3.34 13.70 -4.16
CA ILE A 172 -2.48 12.85 -4.97
C ILE A 172 -1.13 13.52 -5.10
N GLU A 173 -0.09 12.75 -4.86
CA GLU A 173 1.30 13.18 -4.98
C GLU A 173 2.00 12.26 -5.96
N ILE A 174 2.65 12.86 -6.96
CA ILE A 174 3.49 12.15 -7.92
C ILE A 174 4.89 12.03 -7.32
N GLN A 175 5.41 10.80 -7.25
CA GLN A 175 6.74 10.47 -6.75
C GLN A 175 7.51 9.65 -7.78
N ASP A 176 8.83 9.84 -7.79
CA ASP A 176 9.73 9.00 -8.58
C ASP A 176 9.87 7.61 -7.93
N PRO A 177 9.96 6.52 -8.72
CA PRO A 177 10.14 5.18 -8.18
C PRO A 177 11.35 5.02 -7.25
N ALA A 178 12.42 5.77 -7.52
CA ALA A 178 13.64 5.75 -6.71
C ALA A 178 13.48 6.46 -5.36
N ASP A 179 12.61 7.47 -5.28
CA ASP A 179 12.31 8.19 -4.04
C ASP A 179 11.32 7.43 -3.16
N TRP A 180 10.37 6.74 -3.78
CA TRP A 180 9.40 5.89 -3.09
C TRP A 180 10.04 4.61 -2.52
N ASP A 181 10.95 3.98 -3.26
CA ASP A 181 11.66 2.77 -2.83
C ASP A 181 13.19 2.97 -2.83
N PRO A 182 13.72 3.78 -1.90
CA PRO A 182 15.15 4.07 -1.84
C PRO A 182 16.00 2.84 -1.49
N GLN A 183 15.38 1.83 -0.87
CA GLN A 183 16.05 0.58 -0.50
C GLN A 183 15.98 -0.48 -1.61
N GLY A 184 15.16 -0.27 -2.65
CA GLY A 184 15.00 -1.19 -3.75
C GLY A 184 14.32 -2.51 -3.36
N GLN A 185 13.45 -2.50 -2.35
CA GLN A 185 12.72 -3.68 -1.90
C GLN A 185 11.69 -4.16 -2.95
N TYR A 186 11.15 -3.23 -3.73
CA TYR A 186 10.06 -3.45 -4.69
C TYR A 186 10.55 -3.43 -6.14
N LYS A 187 11.85 -3.63 -6.37
CA LYS A 187 12.44 -3.72 -7.73
C LYS A 187 11.77 -4.76 -8.61
N SER A 188 11.34 -5.89 -8.05
CA SER A 188 10.59 -6.91 -8.79
C SER A 188 9.30 -6.36 -9.40
N ILE A 189 8.58 -5.49 -8.68
CA ILE A 189 7.37 -4.83 -9.16
C ILE A 189 7.74 -3.82 -10.25
N LEU A 190 8.73 -2.97 -9.99
CA LEU A 190 9.19 -1.97 -10.97
C LEU A 190 9.65 -2.60 -12.29
N ASP A 191 10.43 -3.67 -12.22
CA ASP A 191 10.91 -4.41 -13.39
C ASP A 191 9.76 -5.05 -14.16
N ALA A 192 8.78 -5.62 -13.46
CA ALA A 192 7.60 -6.21 -14.08
C ALA A 192 6.74 -5.14 -14.78
N VAL A 193 6.49 -4.01 -14.12
CA VAL A 193 5.76 -2.86 -14.67
C VAL A 193 6.50 -2.32 -15.90
N GLN A 194 7.79 -2.04 -15.80
CA GLN A 194 8.60 -1.52 -16.91
C GLN A 194 8.65 -2.49 -18.10
N LYS A 195 8.70 -3.79 -17.85
CA LYS A 195 8.68 -4.83 -18.89
C LYS A 195 7.36 -4.83 -19.66
N VAL A 196 6.23 -4.67 -18.96
CA VAL A 196 4.91 -4.54 -19.60
C VAL A 196 4.83 -3.23 -20.39
N GLY A 197 5.32 -2.14 -19.83
CA GLY A 197 5.40 -0.83 -20.50
C GLY A 197 6.38 -0.78 -21.68
N LYS A 198 7.12 -1.86 -21.99
CA LYS A 198 8.11 -1.94 -23.08
C LYS A 198 9.15 -0.80 -23.03
N GLY A 199 9.56 -0.40 -21.82
CA GLY A 199 10.50 0.69 -21.59
C GLY A 199 9.88 2.09 -21.54
N ASN A 200 8.55 2.19 -21.42
CA ASN A 200 7.88 3.43 -21.05
C ASN A 200 8.26 3.86 -19.62
N ASP A 201 7.98 5.13 -19.32
CA ASP A 201 8.22 5.70 -18.00
C ASP A 201 7.34 5.04 -16.93
N VAL A 202 7.88 4.91 -15.72
CA VAL A 202 7.17 4.33 -14.56
C VAL A 202 7.08 5.41 -13.50
N ARG A 203 5.88 5.60 -12.95
CA ARG A 203 5.60 6.64 -11.97
C ARG A 203 4.85 6.07 -10.79
N VAL A 204 5.09 6.66 -9.61
CA VAL A 204 4.39 6.30 -8.39
C VAL A 204 3.42 7.41 -8.02
N TYR A 205 2.14 7.08 -7.84
CA TYR A 205 1.13 8.01 -7.34
C TYR A 205 0.76 7.61 -5.91
N ARG A 206 0.89 8.54 -4.97
CA ARG A 206 0.43 8.39 -3.60
C ARG A 206 -0.90 9.11 -3.44
N VAL A 207 -1.97 8.37 -3.17
CA VAL A 207 -3.34 8.88 -3.02
C VAL A 207 -3.76 8.81 -1.56
N SER A 208 -4.03 9.95 -0.94
CA SER A 208 -4.50 9.97 0.46
C SER A 208 -5.96 9.55 0.55
N LYS A 209 -6.28 8.59 1.42
CA LYS A 209 -7.64 8.06 1.65
C LYS A 209 -8.30 8.58 2.93
N GLY A 210 -7.72 9.62 3.51
CA GLY A 210 -8.12 10.21 4.77
C GLY A 210 -7.55 9.49 5.99
N GLY A 211 -7.35 10.25 7.07
CA GLY A 211 -6.69 9.76 8.28
C GLY A 211 -5.25 9.34 7.99
N THR A 212 -4.90 8.14 8.46
CA THR A 212 -3.57 7.52 8.30
C THR A 212 -3.47 6.64 7.06
N LYS A 213 -4.45 6.64 6.14
CA LYS A 213 -4.46 5.71 5.00
C LYS A 213 -3.97 6.38 3.73
N ALA A 214 -3.00 5.76 3.05
CA ALA A 214 -2.53 6.15 1.72
C ALA A 214 -2.57 4.94 0.78
N GLU A 215 -2.92 5.14 -0.49
CA GLU A 215 -2.73 4.12 -1.53
C GLU A 215 -1.58 4.53 -2.44
N TYR A 216 -0.60 3.65 -2.60
CA TYR A 216 0.50 3.79 -3.53
C TYR A 216 0.18 3.06 -4.83
N TRP A 217 0.41 3.70 -5.96
CA TRP A 217 0.12 3.18 -7.29
C TRP A 217 1.38 3.27 -8.14
N VAL A 218 1.97 2.14 -8.45
CA VAL A 218 3.12 2.02 -9.35
C VAL A 218 2.58 1.67 -10.73
N VAL A 219 2.59 2.62 -11.66
CA VAL A 219 1.93 2.46 -12.96
C VAL A 219 2.81 2.90 -14.13
N THR A 220 2.53 2.33 -15.30
CA THR A 220 3.09 2.69 -16.59
C THR A 220 2.01 2.63 -17.67
N THR A 221 2.28 3.19 -18.84
CA THR A 221 1.42 3.02 -20.01
C THR A 221 1.85 1.79 -20.83
N GLU A 222 0.89 0.98 -21.25
CA GLU A 222 1.06 -0.11 -22.21
C GLU A 222 0.34 0.24 -23.52
N GLY A 223 1.08 0.13 -24.64
CA GLY A 223 0.55 0.45 -25.96
C GLY A 223 0.96 1.84 -26.42
N LYS A 224 0.34 2.30 -27.52
CA LYS A 224 0.54 3.64 -28.08
C LYS A 224 -0.78 4.15 -28.66
N GLY A 225 -1.09 5.42 -28.43
CA GLY A 225 -2.25 6.13 -29.01
C GLY A 225 -3.58 5.86 -28.29
N ALA A 226 -4.68 5.86 -29.03
CA ALA A 226 -6.06 5.77 -28.51
C ALA A 226 -6.49 4.39 -27.97
N ASN A 227 -5.55 3.46 -27.76
CA ASN A 227 -5.80 2.17 -27.11
C ASN A 227 -4.81 1.92 -25.98
N THR A 228 -4.19 2.99 -25.48
CA THR A 228 -3.24 2.89 -24.39
C THR A 228 -3.97 2.39 -23.13
N LYS A 229 -3.25 1.62 -22.32
CA LYS A 229 -3.75 1.07 -21.08
C LYS A 229 -2.80 1.49 -19.98
N LEU A 230 -3.34 1.92 -18.85
CA LEU A 230 -2.55 2.15 -17.66
C LEU A 230 -2.46 0.82 -16.92
N VAL A 231 -1.24 0.32 -16.75
CA VAL A 231 -0.97 -0.99 -16.16
C VAL A 231 0.03 -0.84 -15.03
N GLY A 232 -0.15 -1.61 -13.96
CA GLY A 232 0.66 -1.41 -12.77
C GLY A 232 0.28 -2.30 -11.61
N ALA A 233 0.75 -1.92 -10.43
CA ALA A 233 0.34 -2.50 -9.16
C ALA A 233 0.04 -1.39 -8.16
N LYS A 234 -0.91 -1.63 -7.26
CA LYS A 234 -1.22 -0.72 -6.17
C LYS A 234 -1.13 -1.43 -4.82
N ALA A 235 -0.86 -0.70 -3.75
CA ALA A 235 -0.93 -1.20 -2.39
C ALA A 235 -1.53 -0.16 -1.46
N LEU A 236 -2.26 -0.63 -0.46
CA LEU A 236 -2.73 0.21 0.64
C LEU A 236 -1.62 0.31 1.69
N ALA A 237 -1.48 1.46 2.31
CA ALA A 237 -0.52 1.72 3.37
C ALA A 237 -1.22 2.45 4.51
N ILE A 238 -0.82 2.09 5.74
CA ILE A 238 -1.21 2.79 6.95
C ILE A 238 0.03 3.52 7.50
N GLU A 239 -0.04 4.84 7.53
CA GLU A 239 0.98 5.79 7.95
C GLU A 239 0.53 6.43 9.28
N SER A 240 1.01 5.90 10.41
CA SER A 240 0.73 6.43 11.76
C SER A 240 1.91 7.20 12.34
#